data_AF-J9FQ30-F1
#
_entry.id   AF-J9FQ30-F1
#
_cell.length_a   1.000
_cell.length_b   1.000
_cell.length_c   1.000
_cell.angle_alpha   90.00
_cell.angle_beta   90.00
_cell.angle_gamma   90.00
#
_symmetry.space_group_name_H-M   'P 1'
#
loop_
_entity.id
_entity.type
_entity.pdbx_description
1 polymer ?
#
loop_
_entity_poly.entity_id
_entity_poly.type
_entity_poly.pdbx_seq_one_letter_code
_entity_poly.pdbx_strand_id
1 'polypeptide(L)' 'MEIFTEGNQVILRKYEPPCIFCGVANDVQVYKGRNICAKCRKTISEP' A
#
# COMPACT_ATOMS: atom_id res chain seq x y z
N MET A 1 -5.40 5.13 8.85
CA MET A 1 -6.83 5.11 8.51
C MET A 1 -7.36 6.48 8.87
N GLU A 2 -8.03 7.15 7.95
CA GLU A 2 -8.54 8.51 8.16
C GLU A 2 -10.05 8.53 7.86
N ILE A 3 -10.81 9.22 8.71
CA ILE A 3 -12.27 9.31 8.64
C ILE A 3 -12.63 10.76 8.34
N PHE A 4 -13.33 11.01 7.24
CA PHE A 4 -13.80 12.33 6.85
C PHE A 4 -15.33 12.36 6.84
N THR A 5 -15.91 13.50 7.21
CA THR A 5 -17.35 13.76 7.16
C THR A 5 -17.63 14.90 6.19
N GLU A 6 -18.43 14.66 5.15
CA GLU A 6 -18.87 15.68 4.21
C GLU A 6 -20.41 15.67 4.14
N GLY A 7 -21.04 16.72 4.67
CA GLY A 7 -22.50 16.76 4.88
C GLY A 7 -22.97 15.61 5.79
N ASN A 8 -23.84 14.75 5.26
CA ASN A 8 -24.33 13.53 5.93
C ASN A 8 -23.61 12.24 5.47
N GLN A 9 -22.48 12.34 4.78
CA GLN A 9 -21.72 11.18 4.30
C GLN A 9 -20.43 10.98 5.11
N VAL A 10 -20.10 9.71 5.38
CA VAL A 10 -18.83 9.29 5.98
C VAL A 10 -17.94 8.69 4.90
N ILE A 11 -16.79 9.32 4.67
CA ILE A 11 -15.80 8.86 3.70
C ILE A 11 -14.68 8.14 4.45
N LEU A 12 -14.55 6.84 4.18
CA LEU A 12 -13.50 5.99 4.73
C LEU A 12 -12.36 5.88 3.71
N ARG A 13 -11.21 6.50 3.98
CA ARG A 13 -9.99 6.26 3.22
C ARG A 13 -9.22 5.11 3.87
N LYS A 14 -9.15 3.97 3.18
CA LYS A 14 -8.30 2.86 3.58
C LYS A 14 -6.84 3.32 3.53
N TYR A 15 -6.17 3.29 4.67
CA TYR A 15 -4.71 3.48 4.70
C TYR A 15 -4.07 2.18 4.26
N GLU A 16 -3.69 2.10 3.00
CA GLU A 16 -2.88 1.01 2.49
C GLU A 16 -1.40 1.37 2.67
N PRO A 17 -0.64 0.62 3.47
CA PRO A 17 0.75 0.93 3.68
C PRO A 17 1.53 0.70 2.37
N PRO A 18 2.39 1.66 1.98
CA PRO A 18 3.07 1.60 0.68
C PRO A 18 4.17 0.54 0.64
N CYS A 19 4.64 0.22 -0.57
CA CYS A 19 5.84 -0.60 -0.76
C CYS A 19 7.05 0.03 -0.05
N ILE A 20 7.77 -0.77 0.75
CA ILE A 20 8.94 -0.31 1.52
C ILE A 20 10.11 0.17 0.65
N PHE A 21 10.14 -0.21 -0.63
CA PHE A 21 11.23 0.12 -1.55
C PHE A 21 10.95 1.35 -2.41
N CYS A 22 9.72 1.53 -2.89
CA CYS A 22 9.39 2.58 -3.85
C CYS A 22 8.29 3.54 -3.39
N GLY A 23 7.68 3.31 -2.22
CA GLY A 23 6.63 4.18 -1.68
C GLY A 23 5.27 4.07 -2.41
N VAL A 24 5.14 3.19 -3.40
CA VAL A 24 3.90 3.00 -4.17
C VAL A 24 3.02 1.94 -3.49
N ALA A 25 1.75 2.27 -3.26
CA ALA A 25 0.76 1.35 -2.67
C ALA A 25 0.10 0.40 -3.70
N ASN A 26 0.41 0.54 -4.99
CA ASN A 26 -0.15 -0.28 -6.05
C ASN A 26 0.35 -1.75 -5.97
N ASP A 27 -0.58 -2.69 -5.93
CA ASP A 27 -0.33 -4.15 -5.91
C ASP A 27 0.71 -4.58 -4.86
N VAL A 28 0.59 -4.01 -3.66
CA VAL A 28 1.41 -4.32 -2.48
C VAL A 28 0.92 -5.59 -1.82
N GLN A 29 1.85 -6.51 -1.54
CA GLN A 29 1.60 -7.69 -0.72
C GLN A 29 2.53 -7.74 0.49
N VAL A 30 2.02 -8.31 1.59
CA VAL A 30 2.80 -8.50 2.81
C VAL A 30 3.64 -9.77 2.69
N TYR A 31 4.96 -9.62 2.76
CA TYR A 31 5.92 -10.71 2.81
C TYR A 31 6.82 -10.54 4.03
N LYS A 32 6.80 -11.51 4.96
CA LYS A 32 7.57 -11.45 6.22
C LYS A 32 7.38 -10.12 7.00
N GLY A 33 6.15 -9.63 7.06
CA GLY A 33 5.82 -8.35 7.72
C GLY A 33 6.26 -7.10 6.96
N ARG A 34 6.74 -7.24 5.71
CA ARG A 34 7.14 -6.12 4.85
C ARG A 34 6.17 -5.96 3.69
N ASN A 35 5.82 -4.73 3.38
CA ASN A 35 4.94 -4.39 2.26
C ASN A 35 5.77 -4.25 0.99
N ILE A 36 5.57 -5.13 0.00
CA ILE A 36 6.37 -5.13 -1.24
C ILE A 36 5.44 -5.20 -2.45
N CYS A 37 5.57 -4.26 -3.39
CA CYS A 37 4.80 -4.27 -4.63
C CYS A 37 5.34 -5.30 -5.65
N ALA A 38 4.50 -5.70 -6.61
CA ALA A 38 4.88 -6.61 -7.69
C ALA A 38 6.15 -6.18 -8.45
N LYS A 39 6.32 -4.87 -8.71
CA LYS A 39 7.51 -4.33 -9.39
C LYS A 39 8.79 -4.63 -8.61
N CYS A 40 8.83 -4.27 -7.33
CA CYS A 40 10.02 -4.45 -6.50
C CYS A 40 10.32 -5.93 -6.25
N ARG A 41 9.30 -6.79 -6.13
CA ARG A 41 9.52 -8.25 -6.04
C ARG A 41 10.26 -8.80 -7.25
N LYS A 42 9.88 -8.38 -8.47
CA LYS A 42 10.57 -8.78 -9.71
C LYS A 42 12.03 -8.33 -9.70
N THR A 43 12.26 -7.05 -9.40
CA THR A 43 13.63 -6.48 -9.36
C THR A 43 14.53 -7.16 -8.32
N ILE A 44 13.99 -7.60 -7.18
CA ILE A 44 14.79 -8.29 -6.13
C ILE A 44 15.05 -9.76 -6.49
N SER A 45 14.18 -10.38 -7.30
CA SER A 45 14.37 -11.75 -7.78
C SER A 45 15.24 -11.84 -9.03
N GLU A 46 15.52 -10.71 -9.69
CA GLU A 46 16.44 -10.64 -10.82
C GLU A 46 17.89 -10.73 -10.30
N PRO A 47 18.72 -11.64 -10.86
CA PRO A 47 20.12 -11.84 -10.45
C PRO A 47 21.06 -10.72 -10.90
#